data_AF-A0A6M1ZQB9-F1
#
_entry.id   AF-A0A6M1ZQB9-F1
#
_cell.length_a   1.000
_cell.length_b   1.000
_cell.length_c   1.000
_cell.angle_alpha   90.00
_cell.angle_beta   90.00
_cell.angle_gamma   90.00
#
_symmetry.space_group_name_H-M   'P 1'
#
loop_
_entity.id
_entity.type
_entity.pdbx_description
1 polymer ?
#
loop_
_entity_poly.entity_id
_entity_poly.type
_entity_poly.pdbx_seq_one_letter_code
_entity_poly.pdbx_strand_id
1 'polypeptide(L)'
;MAEKHQSLEKSHTEDAIITRLEQEPRRSYLRDFIYGAIDGTVTTFAVVAGTYGADFPPMVAIVLGLANLIGDGFSMGGSNFLGTKAERDIFEKAKREEEEHIERVPEGERNEIRHIFAKKGFKGEDLETITTIITSDKKVWVDTMLKEELGLSTLKISPLAAALTTFFAFVIIGSLPLIPYLFFGPSFLWSGILATLAFLTVGAFKSRFTHEHWLRAG
;
A
#
# COMPACT_ATOMS: atom_id res chain seq x y z
N MET A 1 -8.50 17.59 -26.11
CA MET A 1 -7.46 18.30 -25.32
C MET A 1 -8.02 19.48 -24.55
N ALA A 2 -8.83 20.35 -25.16
CA ALA A 2 -9.45 21.51 -24.49
C ALA A 2 -10.30 21.12 -23.26
N GLU A 3 -11.15 20.10 -23.32
CA GLU A 3 -11.94 19.64 -22.17
C GLU A 3 -11.07 19.14 -21.00
N LYS A 4 -9.97 18.44 -21.30
CA LYS A 4 -9.05 17.95 -20.26
C LYS A 4 -8.33 19.11 -19.58
N HIS A 5 -7.92 20.12 -20.34
CA HIS A 5 -7.32 21.35 -19.81
C HIS A 5 -8.33 22.14 -18.95
N GLN A 6 -9.55 22.34 -19.44
CA GLN A 6 -10.61 23.03 -18.71
C GLN A 6 -11.03 22.28 -17.44
N SER A 7 -10.94 20.94 -17.43
CA SER A 7 -11.14 20.13 -16.22
C SER A 7 -10.02 20.26 -15.19
N LEU A 8 -8.78 20.53 -15.64
CA LEU A 8 -7.62 20.77 -14.77
C LEU A 8 -7.68 22.16 -14.14
N GLU A 9 -8.09 23.18 -14.89
CA GLU A 9 -8.29 24.53 -14.36
C GLU A 9 -9.38 24.53 -13.28
N LYS A 10 -10.49 23.83 -13.53
CA LYS A 10 -11.58 23.67 -12.53
C LYS A 10 -11.13 22.95 -11.26
N SER A 11 -10.14 22.06 -11.32
CA SER A 11 -9.62 21.36 -10.13
C SER A 11 -8.51 22.12 -9.39
N HIS A 12 -8.09 23.27 -9.92
CA HIS A 12 -7.08 24.16 -9.33
C HIS A 12 -7.65 25.56 -9.01
N THR A 13 -8.97 25.65 -8.84
CA THR A 13 -9.57 26.83 -8.19
C THR A 13 -9.16 26.85 -6.72
N GLU A 14 -9.10 28.04 -6.12
CA GLU A 14 -8.70 28.23 -4.72
C GLU A 14 -9.52 27.35 -3.76
N ASP A 15 -10.86 27.35 -3.91
CA ASP A 15 -11.76 26.51 -3.13
C ASP A 15 -11.47 25.00 -3.28
N ALA A 16 -11.20 24.54 -4.50
CA ALA A 16 -10.88 23.14 -4.76
C ALA A 16 -9.52 22.74 -4.15
N ILE A 17 -8.55 23.65 -4.16
CA ILE A 17 -7.24 23.45 -3.54
C ILE A 17 -7.38 23.36 -2.02
N ILE A 18 -8.07 24.31 -1.39
CA ILE A 18 -8.30 24.33 0.06
C ILE A 18 -9.00 23.04 0.48
N THR A 19 -10.13 22.71 -0.18
CA THR A 19 -10.88 21.49 0.11
C THR A 19 -10.01 20.23 0.00
N ARG A 20 -9.10 20.17 -0.97
CA ARG A 20 -8.19 19.03 -1.14
C ARG A 20 -7.10 18.99 -0.07
N LEU A 21 -6.54 20.12 0.32
CA LEU A 21 -5.48 20.19 1.34
C LEU A 21 -6.01 19.97 2.76
N GLU A 22 -7.29 20.27 3.02
CA GLU A 22 -7.96 19.94 4.27
C GLU A 22 -8.21 18.43 4.46
N GLN A 23 -8.27 17.67 3.36
CA GLN A 23 -8.39 16.22 3.44
C GLN A 23 -7.05 15.60 3.83
N GLU A 24 -6.99 14.96 4.99
CA GLU A 24 -5.81 14.18 5.37
C GLU A 24 -5.56 13.08 4.30
N PRO A 25 -4.37 13.04 3.67
CA PRO A 25 -4.06 12.00 2.72
C PRO A 25 -4.06 10.65 3.43
N ARG A 26 -4.82 9.69 2.88
CA ARG A 26 -4.90 8.32 3.40
C ARG A 26 -4.09 7.39 2.51
N ARG A 27 -3.26 6.53 3.11
CA ARG A 27 -2.58 5.47 2.35
C ARG A 27 -3.63 4.51 1.80
N SER A 28 -3.50 4.16 0.52
CA SER A 28 -4.37 3.19 -0.12
C SER A 28 -3.93 1.77 0.23
N TYR A 29 -4.90 0.90 0.58
CA TYR A 29 -4.68 -0.55 0.76
C TYR A 29 -4.71 -1.32 -0.57
N LEU A 30 -4.70 -0.61 -1.71
CA LEU A 30 -4.66 -1.21 -3.05
C LEU A 30 -3.47 -2.14 -3.22
N ARG A 31 -2.30 -1.77 -2.69
CA ARG A 31 -1.10 -2.61 -2.73
C ARG A 31 -1.34 -3.93 -2.01
N ASP A 32 -1.91 -3.88 -0.81
CA ASP A 32 -2.18 -5.05 0.03
C ASP A 32 -3.21 -5.98 -0.63
N PHE A 33 -4.24 -5.40 -1.24
CA PHE A 33 -5.23 -6.14 -2.02
C PHE A 33 -4.61 -6.84 -3.23
N ILE A 34 -3.88 -6.10 -4.08
CA ILE A 34 -3.27 -6.66 -5.30
C ILE A 34 -2.31 -7.79 -4.92
N TYR A 35 -1.48 -7.57 -3.90
CA TYR A 35 -0.51 -8.55 -3.44
C TYR A 35 -1.17 -9.85 -2.98
N GLY A 36 -2.18 -9.75 -2.09
CA GLY A 36 -2.94 -10.92 -1.64
C GLY A 36 -3.67 -11.63 -2.78
N ALA A 37 -4.34 -10.89 -3.66
CA ALA A 37 -5.11 -11.45 -4.76
C ALA A 37 -4.25 -12.25 -5.76
N ILE A 38 -3.09 -11.70 -6.14
CA ILE A 38 -2.15 -12.36 -7.06
C ILE A 38 -1.60 -13.62 -6.41
N ASP A 39 -1.06 -13.51 -5.19
CA ASP A 39 -0.41 -14.64 -4.53
C ASP A 39 -1.39 -15.78 -4.23
N GLY A 40 -2.61 -15.44 -3.81
CA GLY A 40 -3.67 -16.43 -3.58
C GLY A 40 -4.06 -17.17 -4.85
N THR A 41 -4.13 -16.47 -5.98
CA THR A 41 -4.42 -17.10 -7.28
C THR A 41 -3.28 -18.03 -7.71
N VAL A 42 -2.03 -17.56 -7.63
CA VAL A 42 -0.84 -18.32 -8.06
C VAL A 42 -0.69 -19.59 -7.22
N THR A 43 -0.68 -19.46 -5.89
CA THR A 43 -0.44 -20.58 -4.97
C THR A 43 -1.54 -21.63 -5.09
N THR A 44 -2.80 -21.21 -5.12
CA THR A 44 -3.94 -22.14 -5.28
C THR A 44 -3.92 -22.81 -6.65
N PHE A 45 -3.66 -22.07 -7.73
CA PHE A 45 -3.53 -22.67 -9.05
C PHE A 45 -2.36 -23.65 -9.13
N ALA A 46 -1.22 -23.37 -8.47
CA ALA A 46 -0.10 -24.29 -8.40
C ALA A 46 -0.47 -25.61 -7.70
N VAL A 47 -1.26 -25.57 -6.63
CA VAL A 47 -1.81 -26.77 -5.99
C VAL A 47 -2.71 -27.57 -6.94
N VAL A 48 -3.61 -26.89 -7.66
CA VAL A 48 -4.49 -27.53 -8.65
C VAL A 48 -3.68 -28.15 -9.81
N ALA A 49 -2.70 -27.42 -10.33
CA ALA A 49 -1.83 -27.90 -11.41
C ALA A 49 -0.97 -29.09 -10.95
N GLY A 50 -0.42 -29.05 -9.74
CA GLY A 50 0.38 -30.13 -9.17
C GLY A 50 -0.44 -31.40 -8.96
N THR A 51 -1.65 -31.27 -8.41
CA THR A 51 -2.55 -32.42 -8.21
C THR A 51 -3.07 -32.99 -9.53
N TYR A 52 -3.38 -32.14 -10.51
CA TYR A 52 -3.74 -32.58 -11.86
C TYR A 52 -2.59 -33.30 -12.57
N GLY A 53 -1.38 -32.74 -12.52
CA GLY A 53 -0.19 -33.33 -13.16
C GLY A 53 0.24 -34.67 -12.52
N ALA A 54 -0.09 -34.89 -11.25
CA ALA A 54 0.13 -36.14 -10.53
C ALA A 54 -1.00 -37.18 -10.72
N ASP A 55 -2.01 -36.87 -11.53
CA ASP A 55 -3.22 -37.68 -11.74
C ASP A 55 -3.95 -38.04 -10.42
N PHE A 56 -3.96 -37.11 -9.46
CA PHE A 56 -4.65 -37.31 -8.20
C PHE A 56 -6.16 -37.08 -8.32
N PRO A 57 -6.96 -37.74 -7.46
CA PRO A 57 -8.39 -37.51 -7.41
C PRO A 57 -8.72 -36.03 -7.15
N PRO A 58 -9.78 -35.48 -7.78
CA PRO A 58 -10.22 -34.09 -7.60
C PRO A 58 -10.38 -33.64 -6.15
N MET A 59 -10.82 -34.55 -5.28
CA MET A 59 -10.99 -34.27 -3.87
C MET A 59 -9.66 -33.88 -3.18
N VAL A 60 -8.54 -34.43 -3.65
CA VAL A 60 -7.21 -34.08 -3.14
C VAL A 60 -6.89 -32.62 -3.47
N ALA A 61 -7.19 -32.16 -4.70
CA ALA A 61 -7.02 -30.77 -5.11
C ALA A 61 -7.85 -29.81 -4.24
N ILE A 62 -9.10 -30.17 -3.92
CA ILE A 62 -9.99 -29.38 -3.07
C ILE A 62 -9.43 -29.29 -1.65
N VAL A 63 -9.05 -30.42 -1.05
CA VAL A 63 -8.55 -30.46 0.34
C VAL A 63 -7.25 -29.66 0.46
N LEU A 64 -6.29 -29.90 -0.45
CA LEU A 64 -5.01 -29.18 -0.43
C LEU A 64 -5.20 -27.70 -0.75
N GLY A 65 -6.06 -27.37 -1.71
CA GLY A 65 -6.34 -25.99 -2.07
C GLY A 65 -7.01 -25.20 -0.94
N LEU A 66 -7.98 -25.78 -0.23
CA LEU A 66 -8.59 -25.15 0.93
C LEU A 66 -7.62 -25.03 2.11
N ALA A 67 -6.80 -26.05 2.34
CA ALA A 67 -5.75 -26.00 3.37
C ALA A 67 -4.73 -24.89 3.07
N ASN A 68 -4.32 -24.76 1.81
CA ASN A 68 -3.45 -23.68 1.31
C ASN A 68 -4.10 -22.32 1.54
N LEU A 69 -5.36 -22.12 1.10
CA LEU A 69 -6.06 -20.84 1.23
C LEU A 69 -6.15 -20.35 2.68
N ILE A 70 -6.46 -21.25 3.60
CA ILE A 70 -6.58 -20.90 5.02
C ILE A 70 -5.18 -20.67 5.62
N GLY A 71 -4.27 -21.64 5.45
CA GLY A 71 -2.93 -21.59 6.05
C GLY A 71 -2.12 -20.39 5.56
N ASP A 72 -1.98 -20.26 4.24
CA ASP A 72 -1.21 -19.18 3.63
C ASP A 72 -1.93 -17.84 3.76
N GLY A 73 -3.27 -17.83 3.72
CA GLY A 73 -4.04 -16.61 3.98
C GLY A 73 -3.72 -16.04 5.35
N PHE A 74 -3.79 -16.86 6.41
CA PHE A 74 -3.41 -16.43 7.77
C PHE A 74 -1.94 -16.01 7.84
N SER A 75 -1.05 -16.76 7.21
CA SER A 75 0.38 -16.44 7.15
C SER A 75 0.61 -15.06 6.54
N MET A 76 0.10 -14.79 5.33
CA MET A 76 0.24 -13.51 4.66
C MET A 76 -0.41 -12.36 5.42
N GLY A 77 -1.64 -12.56 5.92
CA GLY A 77 -2.35 -11.56 6.71
C GLY A 77 -1.56 -11.19 7.97
N GLY A 78 -1.06 -12.19 8.70
CA GLY A 78 -0.22 -12.01 9.88
C GLY A 78 1.12 -11.34 9.56
N SER A 79 1.80 -11.77 8.50
CA SER A 79 3.05 -11.15 8.05
C SER A 79 2.85 -9.68 7.67
N ASN A 80 1.78 -9.33 6.95
CA ASN A 80 1.52 -7.94 6.59
C ASN A 80 1.10 -7.11 7.82
N PHE A 81 0.37 -7.69 8.78
CA PHE A 81 0.09 -7.05 10.06
C PHE A 81 1.39 -6.68 10.78
N LEU A 82 2.29 -7.65 10.97
CA LEU A 82 3.53 -7.44 11.69
C LEU A 82 4.46 -6.47 10.96
N GLY A 83 4.56 -6.57 9.63
CA GLY A 83 5.34 -5.63 8.82
C GLY A 83 4.81 -4.20 8.92
N THR A 84 3.51 -4.01 8.73
CA THR A 84 2.87 -2.68 8.83
C THR A 84 2.95 -2.13 10.26
N LYS A 85 2.83 -2.98 11.27
CA LYS A 85 3.00 -2.59 12.67
C LYS A 85 4.44 -2.17 12.95
N ALA A 86 5.44 -2.89 12.45
CA ALA A 86 6.84 -2.53 12.60
C ALA A 86 7.16 -1.17 11.95
N GLU A 87 6.64 -0.90 10.74
CA GLU A 87 6.74 0.44 10.10
C GLU A 87 6.19 1.54 11.02
N ARG A 88 5.02 1.29 11.62
CA ARG A 88 4.39 2.22 12.57
C ARG A 88 5.21 2.39 13.86
N ASP A 89 5.71 1.31 14.43
CA ASP A 89 6.47 1.34 15.68
C ASP A 89 7.80 2.09 15.49
N ILE A 90 8.44 1.95 14.32
CA ILE A 90 9.61 2.73 13.92
C ILE A 90 9.26 4.22 13.82
N PHE A 91 8.15 4.56 13.17
CA PHE A 91 7.69 5.95 13.06
C PHE A 91 7.44 6.58 14.44
N GLU A 92 6.68 5.91 15.31
CA GLU A 92 6.38 6.41 16.65
C GLU A 92 7.63 6.50 17.53
N LYS A 93 8.62 5.62 17.33
CA LYS A 93 9.90 5.70 18.02
C LYS A 93 10.69 6.93 17.55
N ALA A 94 10.88 7.09 16.25
CA ALA A 94 11.58 8.23 15.67
C ALA A 94 10.93 9.56 16.10
N LYS A 95 9.60 9.61 16.13
CA LYS A 95 8.87 10.79 16.61
C LYS A 95 9.21 11.15 18.05
N ARG A 96 9.27 10.17 18.95
CA ARG A 96 9.63 10.43 20.37
C ARG A 96 11.08 10.87 20.52
N GLU A 97 11.99 10.26 19.77
CA GLU A 97 13.41 10.64 19.77
C GLU A 97 13.58 12.08 19.29
N GLU A 98 12.86 12.46 18.22
CA GLU A 98 12.87 13.82 17.68
C GLU A 98 12.28 14.85 18.65
N GLU A 99 11.17 14.52 19.30
CA GLU A 99 10.58 15.37 20.34
C GLU A 99 11.54 15.58 21.52
N GLU A 100 12.31 14.55 21.89
CA GLU A 100 13.34 14.61 22.94
C GLU A 100 14.54 15.45 22.51
N HIS A 101 14.99 15.34 21.25
CA HIS A 101 16.07 16.14 20.70
C HIS A 101 15.72 17.63 20.67
N ILE A 102 14.54 17.98 20.18
CA ILE A 102 14.05 19.38 20.14
C ILE A 102 13.99 19.98 21.54
N GLU A 103 13.62 19.19 22.56
CA GLU A 103 13.57 19.66 23.95
C GLU A 103 14.95 19.83 24.58
N ARG A 104 15.90 18.95 24.28
CA ARG A 104 17.23 18.93 24.91
C ARG A 104 18.27 19.77 24.20
N VAL A 105 18.23 19.83 22.88
CA VAL A 105 19.22 20.50 22.03
C VAL A 105 18.53 21.37 20.95
N PRO A 106 17.65 22.30 21.34
CA PRO A 106 16.81 23.06 20.39
C PRO A 106 17.60 23.84 19.34
N GLU A 107 18.75 24.40 19.71
CA GLU A 107 19.61 25.13 18.76
C GLU A 107 20.30 24.19 17.76
N GLY A 108 20.60 22.96 18.17
CA GLY A 108 21.08 21.90 17.27
C GLY A 108 20.01 21.58 16.22
N GLU A 109 18.82 21.24 16.68
CA GLU A 109 17.69 20.91 15.81
C GLU A 109 17.26 22.06 14.88
N ARG A 110 17.37 23.32 15.35
CA ARG A 110 17.17 24.50 14.49
C ARG A 110 18.21 24.59 13.38
N ASN A 111 19.46 24.26 13.69
CA ASN A 111 20.51 24.19 12.69
C ASN A 111 20.22 23.09 11.67
N GLU A 112 19.61 21.97 12.06
CA GLU A 112 19.23 20.91 11.12
C GLU A 112 18.18 21.40 10.12
N ILE A 113 17.10 22.03 10.59
CA ILE A 113 16.10 22.66 9.72
C ILE A 113 16.77 23.66 8.77
N ARG A 114 17.66 24.53 9.27
CA ARG A 114 18.39 25.48 8.45
C ARG A 114 19.17 24.78 7.32
N HIS A 115 19.87 23.68 7.62
CA HIS A 115 20.62 22.95 6.59
C HIS A 115 19.72 22.19 5.61
N ILE A 116 18.59 21.64 6.07
CA ILE A 116 17.58 20.98 5.23
C ILE A 116 17.06 21.96 4.17
N PHE A 117 16.66 23.17 4.59
CA PHE A 117 16.11 24.17 3.66
C PHE A 117 17.19 24.86 2.82
N ALA A 118 18.41 25.02 3.34
CA ALA A 118 19.53 25.48 2.53
C ALA A 118 19.81 24.53 1.34
N LYS A 119 19.74 23.21 1.55
CA LYS A 119 19.86 22.21 0.48
C LYS A 119 18.74 22.30 -0.56
N LYS A 120 17.57 22.82 -0.18
CA LYS A 120 16.44 23.10 -1.08
C LYS A 120 16.56 24.43 -1.83
N GLY A 121 17.61 25.21 -1.56
CA GLY A 121 17.92 26.45 -2.26
C GLY A 121 17.54 27.74 -1.53
N PHE A 122 16.99 27.66 -0.31
CA PHE A 122 16.72 28.84 0.52
C PHE A 122 18.04 29.49 0.98
N LYS A 123 18.10 30.82 0.98
CA LYS A 123 19.31 31.59 1.33
C LYS A 123 18.96 32.90 2.04
N GLY A 124 19.95 33.45 2.75
CA GLY A 124 19.84 34.79 3.35
C GLY A 124 18.68 34.90 4.33
N GLU A 125 17.94 36.00 4.26
CA GLU A 125 16.81 36.29 5.13
C GLU A 125 15.69 35.24 5.00
N ASP A 126 15.37 34.79 3.79
CA ASP A 126 14.33 33.78 3.54
C ASP A 126 14.61 32.47 4.29
N LEU A 127 15.89 32.08 4.40
CA LEU A 127 16.31 30.88 5.12
C LEU A 127 16.09 31.01 6.63
N GLU A 128 16.38 32.17 7.21
CA GLU A 128 16.14 32.42 8.63
C GLU A 128 14.64 32.53 8.92
N THR A 129 13.88 33.18 8.04
CA THR A 129 12.43 33.29 8.15
C THR A 129 11.77 31.92 8.13
N ILE A 130 12.07 31.06 7.14
CA ILE A 130 11.46 29.72 7.06
C ILE A 130 11.85 28.84 8.25
N THR A 131 13.12 28.90 8.68
CA THR A 131 13.60 28.18 9.86
C THR A 131 12.83 28.62 11.11
N THR A 132 12.64 29.92 11.30
CA THR A 132 11.89 30.47 12.43
C THR A 132 10.43 30.05 12.40
N ILE A 133 9.78 30.10 11.23
CA ILE A 133 8.37 29.72 11.07
C ILE A 133 8.17 28.25 11.41
N ILE A 134 8.97 27.35 10.83
CA ILE A 134 8.85 25.91 11.06
C ILE A 134 9.11 25.55 12.53
N THR A 135 10.15 26.15 13.12
CA THR A 135 10.57 25.82 14.50
C THR A 135 9.70 26.51 15.57
N SER A 136 8.76 27.37 15.17
CA SER A 136 7.80 28.03 16.08
C SER A 136 6.65 27.12 16.53
N ASP A 137 6.34 26.09 15.76
CA ASP A 137 5.33 25.07 16.08
C ASP A 137 6.00 23.70 16.23
N LYS A 138 5.95 23.13 17.43
CA LYS A 138 6.63 21.85 17.73
C LYS A 138 6.14 20.72 16.82
N LYS A 139 4.85 20.69 16.48
CA LYS A 139 4.29 19.64 15.62
C LYS A 139 4.81 19.79 14.19
N VAL A 140 4.79 21.01 13.64
CA VAL A 140 5.33 21.28 12.30
C VAL A 140 6.82 20.99 12.24
N TRP A 141 7.57 21.35 13.27
CA TRP A 141 9.00 21.05 13.37
C TRP A 141 9.27 19.54 13.35
N VAL A 142 8.65 18.77 14.25
CA VAL A 142 8.80 17.31 14.30
C VAL A 142 8.36 16.66 12.98
N ASP A 143 7.18 17.03 12.45
CA ASP A 143 6.69 16.46 11.19
C ASP A 143 7.63 16.79 10.01
N THR A 144 8.30 17.94 10.04
CA THR A 144 9.31 18.33 9.05
C THR A 144 10.56 17.46 9.19
N MET A 145 11.06 17.26 10.41
CA MET A 145 12.25 16.42 10.65
C MET A 145 12.01 14.96 10.25
N LEU A 146 10.89 14.37 10.71
CA LEU A 146 10.50 13.01 10.34
C LEU A 146 10.45 12.80 8.81
N LYS A 147 9.97 13.81 8.08
CA LYS A 147 9.83 13.72 6.62
C LYS A 147 11.13 14.02 5.88
N GLU A 148 11.83 15.09 6.25
CA GLU A 148 12.93 15.66 5.46
C GLU A 148 14.29 15.10 5.85
N GLU A 149 14.48 14.76 7.13
CA GLU A 149 15.71 14.15 7.63
C GLU A 149 15.64 12.63 7.52
N LEU A 150 14.57 12.03 8.07
CA LEU A 150 14.45 10.56 8.20
C LEU A 150 13.73 9.90 7.02
N GLY A 151 13.13 10.69 6.11
CA GLY A 151 12.41 10.17 4.95
C GLY A 151 11.15 9.38 5.30
N LEU A 152 10.61 9.53 6.51
CA LEU A 152 9.47 8.78 6.99
C LEU A 152 8.16 9.39 6.48
N SER A 153 7.26 8.53 6.02
CA SER A 153 5.92 8.93 5.62
C SER A 153 5.06 9.20 6.86
N THR A 154 4.46 10.38 6.94
CA THR A 154 3.48 10.76 7.98
C THR A 154 2.08 10.20 7.73
N LEU A 155 1.88 9.45 6.63
CA LEU A 155 0.60 8.80 6.34
C LEU A 155 0.29 7.72 7.39
N LYS A 156 -0.88 7.84 8.01
CA LYS A 156 -1.38 6.85 8.98
C LYS A 156 -1.85 5.59 8.26
N ILE A 157 -1.38 4.44 8.74
CA ILE A 157 -1.72 3.13 8.20
C ILE A 157 -2.24 2.28 9.35
N SER A 158 -3.35 1.59 9.13
CA SER A 158 -3.85 0.61 10.08
C SER A 158 -3.25 -0.76 9.77
N PRO A 159 -2.42 -1.34 10.66
CA PRO A 159 -1.88 -2.68 10.47
C PRO A 159 -2.98 -3.72 10.32
N LEU A 160 -4.08 -3.56 11.07
CA LEU A 160 -5.23 -4.46 10.99
C LEU A 160 -5.93 -4.37 9.63
N ALA A 161 -6.12 -3.16 9.10
CA ALA A 161 -6.75 -2.99 7.79
C ALA A 161 -5.87 -3.55 6.66
N ALA A 162 -4.55 -3.35 6.72
CA ALA A 162 -3.62 -3.94 5.76
C ALA A 162 -3.67 -5.48 5.78
N ALA A 163 -3.64 -6.06 6.98
CA ALA A 163 -3.73 -7.49 7.20
C ALA A 163 -5.03 -8.10 6.67
N LEU A 164 -6.19 -7.54 7.05
CA LEU A 164 -7.49 -8.02 6.62
C LEU A 164 -7.67 -7.85 5.10
N THR A 165 -7.22 -6.73 4.54
CA THR A 165 -7.27 -6.52 3.07
C THR A 165 -6.48 -7.59 2.34
N THR A 166 -5.27 -7.91 2.82
CA THR A 166 -4.42 -8.96 2.24
C THR A 166 -5.08 -10.33 2.36
N PHE A 167 -5.53 -10.69 3.58
CA PHE A 167 -6.16 -11.97 3.88
C PHE A 167 -7.39 -12.21 3.01
N PHE A 168 -8.33 -11.26 2.98
CA PHE A 168 -9.55 -11.43 2.21
C PHE A 168 -9.30 -11.41 0.71
N ALA A 169 -8.36 -10.58 0.21
CA ALA A 169 -7.98 -10.62 -1.18
C ALA A 169 -7.40 -11.99 -1.58
N PHE A 170 -6.53 -12.55 -0.73
CA PHE A 170 -5.94 -13.87 -0.93
C PHE A 170 -6.99 -14.98 -0.95
N VAL A 171 -7.87 -15.03 0.05
CA VAL A 171 -8.88 -16.09 0.16
C VAL A 171 -9.93 -15.97 -0.95
N ILE A 172 -10.46 -14.77 -1.20
CA ILE A 172 -11.56 -14.58 -2.15
C ILE A 172 -11.07 -14.80 -3.58
N ILE A 173 -10.00 -14.11 -4.00
CA ILE A 173 -9.52 -14.21 -5.38
C ILE A 173 -8.78 -15.53 -5.59
N GLY A 174 -8.00 -15.98 -4.59
CA GLY A 174 -7.33 -17.28 -4.62
C GLY A 174 -8.28 -18.47 -4.65
N SER A 175 -9.55 -18.32 -4.25
CA SER A 175 -10.53 -19.41 -4.40
C SER A 175 -10.97 -19.67 -5.85
N LEU A 176 -10.80 -18.71 -6.77
CA LEU A 176 -11.28 -18.80 -8.15
C LEU A 176 -10.79 -20.06 -8.89
N PRO A 177 -9.51 -20.46 -8.82
CA PRO A 177 -9.04 -21.69 -9.47
C PRO A 177 -9.67 -22.97 -8.93
N LEU A 178 -10.24 -22.98 -7.72
CA LEU A 178 -10.88 -24.16 -7.11
C LEU A 178 -12.37 -24.30 -7.43
N ILE A 179 -13.04 -23.21 -7.80
CA ILE A 179 -14.49 -23.21 -8.11
C ILE A 179 -14.90 -24.32 -9.11
N PRO A 180 -14.16 -24.60 -10.20
CA PRO A 180 -14.54 -25.64 -11.16
C PRO A 180 -14.62 -27.03 -10.53
N TYR A 181 -13.69 -27.34 -9.64
CA TYR A 181 -13.59 -28.63 -8.95
C TYR A 181 -14.74 -28.82 -7.94
N LEU A 182 -15.33 -27.73 -7.43
CA LEU A 182 -16.45 -27.78 -6.49
C LEU A 182 -17.83 -27.90 -7.18
N PHE A 183 -18.03 -27.25 -8.32
CA PHE A 183 -19.40 -27.04 -8.86
C PHE A 183 -19.62 -27.54 -10.30
N PHE A 184 -18.59 -27.58 -11.15
CA PHE A 184 -18.76 -27.76 -12.60
C PHE A 184 -18.16 -29.07 -13.13
N GLY A 185 -17.64 -29.91 -12.22
CA GLY A 185 -16.84 -31.08 -12.56
C GLY A 185 -15.35 -30.72 -12.69
N PRO A 186 -14.44 -31.62 -12.26
CA PRO A 186 -13.01 -31.36 -12.20
C PRO A 186 -12.43 -31.09 -13.59
N SER A 187 -12.16 -29.81 -13.88
CA SER A 187 -11.61 -29.39 -15.15
C SER A 187 -10.47 -28.41 -14.93
N PHE A 188 -9.27 -28.90 -15.20
CA PHE A 188 -8.05 -28.11 -15.17
C PHE A 188 -8.13 -26.91 -16.13
N LEU A 189 -8.76 -27.09 -17.29
CA LEU A 189 -8.96 -26.02 -18.27
C LEU A 189 -9.79 -24.86 -17.68
N TRP A 190 -10.90 -25.15 -17.01
CA TRP A 190 -11.72 -24.12 -16.36
C TRP A 190 -10.99 -23.43 -15.22
N SER A 191 -10.16 -24.17 -14.47
CA SER A 191 -9.31 -23.60 -13.43
C SER A 191 -8.30 -22.61 -14.00
N GLY A 192 -7.63 -22.97 -15.10
CA GLY A 192 -6.72 -22.06 -15.81
C GLY A 192 -7.40 -20.82 -16.38
N ILE A 193 -8.61 -20.96 -16.93
CA ILE A 193 -9.41 -19.82 -17.40
C ILE A 193 -9.74 -18.88 -16.25
N LEU A 194 -10.23 -19.40 -15.12
CA LEU A 194 -10.58 -18.57 -13.96
C LEU A 194 -9.35 -17.92 -13.32
N ALA A 195 -8.21 -18.62 -13.24
CA ALA A 195 -6.95 -18.05 -12.79
C ALA A 195 -6.51 -16.89 -13.71
N THR A 196 -6.60 -17.08 -15.03
CA THR A 196 -6.28 -16.02 -16.00
C THR A 196 -7.19 -14.82 -15.85
N LEU A 197 -8.50 -15.05 -15.69
CA LEU A 197 -9.47 -13.97 -15.45
C LEU A 197 -9.20 -13.25 -14.11
N ALA A 198 -8.77 -13.97 -13.07
CA ALA A 198 -8.34 -13.35 -11.81
C ALA A 198 -7.17 -12.39 -12.04
N PHE A 199 -6.13 -12.79 -12.77
CA PHE A 199 -5.01 -11.89 -13.08
C PHE A 199 -5.45 -10.68 -13.93
N LEU A 200 -6.27 -10.91 -14.96
CA LEU A 200 -6.77 -9.82 -15.80
C LEU A 200 -7.64 -8.83 -15.01
N THR A 201 -8.49 -9.31 -14.09
CA THR A 201 -9.33 -8.44 -13.26
C THR A 201 -8.49 -7.64 -12.26
N VAL A 202 -7.50 -8.25 -11.62
CA VAL A 202 -6.58 -7.54 -10.72
C VAL A 202 -5.73 -6.52 -11.50
N GLY A 203 -5.23 -6.88 -12.67
CA GLY A 203 -4.50 -5.98 -13.56
C GLY A 203 -5.34 -4.81 -14.07
N ALA A 204 -6.60 -5.06 -14.47
CA ALA A 204 -7.55 -4.03 -14.86
C ALA A 204 -7.91 -3.11 -13.68
N PHE A 205 -8.08 -3.66 -12.48
CA PHE A 205 -8.33 -2.88 -11.27
C PHE A 205 -7.14 -1.97 -10.97
N LYS A 206 -5.89 -2.48 -11.01
CA LYS A 206 -4.67 -1.69 -10.90
C LYS A 206 -4.58 -0.57 -11.94
N SER A 207 -4.92 -0.86 -13.20
CA SER A 207 -4.90 0.10 -14.31
C SER A 207 -5.82 1.31 -14.07
N ARG A 208 -6.98 1.10 -13.44
CA ARG A 208 -7.91 2.19 -13.07
C ARG A 208 -7.29 3.20 -12.10
N PHE A 209 -6.39 2.75 -11.21
CA PHE A 209 -5.73 3.60 -10.23
C PHE A 209 -4.38 4.17 -10.69
N THR A 210 -3.75 3.54 -11.69
CA THR A 210 -2.42 3.94 -12.19
C THR A 210 -2.47 4.71 -13.50
N HIS A 211 -3.66 4.85 -14.13
CA HIS A 211 -3.86 5.49 -15.44
C HIS A 211 -3.00 4.89 -16.58
N GLU A 212 -2.45 3.69 -16.40
CA GLU A 212 -1.75 2.94 -17.43
C GLU A 212 -2.70 2.03 -18.22
N HIS A 213 -2.35 1.71 -19.47
CA HIS A 213 -3.14 0.79 -20.28
C HIS A 213 -3.14 -0.62 -19.67
N TRP A 214 -4.32 -1.20 -19.47
CA TRP A 214 -4.55 -2.49 -18.80
C TRP A 214 -3.64 -3.65 -19.26
N LEU A 215 -3.30 -3.71 -20.56
CA LEU A 215 -2.38 -4.72 -21.13
C LEU A 215 -0.90 -4.57 -20.70
N ARG A 216 -0.48 -3.43 -20.16
CA ARG A 216 0.87 -3.22 -19.60
C ARG A 216 0.90 -3.29 -18.08
N ALA A 217 -0.26 -3.21 -17.44
CA ALA A 217 -0.41 -3.19 -15.99
C ALA A 217 -0.61 -4.58 -15.37
N GLY A 218 -1.14 -5.53 -16.16
CA GLY A 218 -1.41 -6.92 -15.79
C GLY A 218 -0.27 -7.89 -16.09
#